data_AF-A0A450TIQ7-F1
#
_entry.id   AF-A0A450TIQ7-F1
#
_cell.length_a   1.000
_cell.length_b   1.000
_cell.length_c   1.000
_cell.angle_alpha   90.00
_cell.angle_beta   90.00
_cell.angle_gamma   90.00
#
_symmetry.space_group_name_H-M   'P 1'
#
loop_
_entity.id
_entity.type
_entity.pdbx_description
1 polymer ?
#
loop_
_entity_poly.entity_id
_entity_poly.type
_entity_poly.pdbx_seq_one_letter_code
_entity_poly.pdbx_strand_id
1 'polypeptide(L)'
;MSFDSMTMGIVAALISASIFIVIEVIRKKDIDVRNSIVMFSAVYAVFQGYQLIETAVMGNPDNLPETWRIYVGLTGLIVIGLSLQYILKIFSKVMERSAKEEKQIK
;
A
#
# COMPACT_ATOMS: atom_id res chain seq x y z
N MET A 1 17.79 9.21 -17.47
CA MET A 1 16.46 9.71 -17.06
C MET A 1 16.39 9.60 -15.54
N SER A 2 16.27 10.71 -14.82
CA SER A 2 16.02 10.64 -13.36
C SER A 2 14.59 10.16 -13.16
N PHE A 3 14.42 9.00 -12.54
CA PHE A 3 13.09 8.56 -12.14
C PHE A 3 12.61 9.50 -11.04
N ASP A 4 11.63 10.35 -11.38
CA ASP A 4 10.93 11.19 -10.41
C ASP A 4 10.31 10.29 -9.32
N SER A 5 10.31 10.77 -8.07
CA SER A 5 9.89 9.97 -6.91
C SER A 5 8.47 9.43 -7.10
N MET A 6 7.59 10.23 -7.70
CA MET A 6 6.23 9.80 -8.07
C MET A 6 6.24 8.57 -8.99
N THR A 7 7.16 8.53 -9.95
CA THR A 7 7.30 7.41 -10.89
C THR A 7 7.78 6.16 -10.16
N MET A 8 8.73 6.28 -9.23
CA MET A 8 9.17 5.14 -8.39
C MET A 8 8.03 4.57 -7.55
N GLY A 9 7.16 5.42 -7.00
CA GLY A 9 5.99 4.98 -6.23
C GLY A 9 4.97 4.21 -7.03
N ILE A 10 4.66 4.71 -8.23
CA ILE A 10 3.76 4.03 -9.17
C ILE A 10 4.35 2.67 -9.55
N VAL A 11 5.65 2.60 -9.86
CA VAL A 11 6.34 1.35 -10.19
C VAL A 11 6.29 0.36 -9.02
N ALA A 12 6.57 0.81 -7.78
CA ALA A 12 6.52 -0.04 -6.59
C ALA A 12 5.10 -0.58 -6.32
N ALA A 13 4.07 0.25 -6.50
CA ALA A 13 2.68 -0.16 -6.37
C ALA A 13 2.30 -1.20 -7.45
N LEU A 14 2.71 -0.98 -8.70
CA LEU A 14 2.46 -1.91 -9.82
C LEU A 14 3.15 -3.26 -9.60
N ILE A 15 4.40 -3.27 -9.12
CA ILE A 15 5.12 -4.50 -8.78
C ILE A 15 4.37 -5.25 -7.67
N SER A 16 3.93 -4.54 -6.63
CA SER A 16 3.25 -5.18 -5.50
C SER A 16 1.88 -5.73 -5.86
N ALA A 17 1.11 -5.02 -6.69
CA ALA A 17 -0.13 -5.56 -7.25
C ALA A 17 0.10 -6.75 -8.16
N SER A 18 1.15 -6.72 -8.99
CA SER A 18 1.51 -7.85 -9.85
C SER A 18 1.84 -9.09 -9.01
N ILE A 19 2.65 -8.94 -7.96
CA ILE A 19 2.94 -10.01 -7.00
C ILE A 19 1.67 -10.53 -6.35
N PHE A 20 0.78 -9.63 -5.90
CA PHE A 20 -0.46 -10.04 -5.26
C PHE A 20 -1.42 -10.79 -6.21
N ILE A 21 -1.59 -10.30 -7.44
CA ILE A 21 -2.39 -10.95 -8.47
C ILE A 21 -1.81 -12.33 -8.78
N VAL A 22 -0.49 -12.47 -8.91
CA VAL A 22 0.16 -13.76 -9.13
C VAL A 22 -0.09 -14.72 -7.95
N ILE A 23 0.04 -14.25 -6.70
CA ILE A 23 -0.29 -15.05 -5.51
C ILE A 23 -1.75 -15.47 -5.50
N GLU A 24 -2.68 -14.56 -5.81
CA GLU A 24 -4.11 -14.84 -5.81
C GLU A 24 -4.51 -15.81 -6.94
N VAL A 25 -3.93 -15.66 -8.14
CA VAL A 25 -4.11 -16.59 -9.27
C VAL A 25 -3.57 -17.98 -8.94
N ILE A 26 -2.35 -18.08 -8.41
CA ILE A 26 -1.74 -19.37 -8.05
C ILE A 26 -2.54 -20.06 -6.94
N ARG A 27 -3.03 -19.32 -5.94
CA ARG A 27 -3.66 -19.90 -4.75
C ARG A 27 -5.17 -20.13 -4.85
N LYS A 28 -5.92 -19.34 -5.63
CA LYS A 28 -7.39 -19.40 -5.64
C LYS A 28 -8.04 -19.78 -6.97
N LYS A 29 -7.32 -19.72 -8.11
CA LYS A 29 -7.90 -19.86 -9.46
C LYS A 29 -9.06 -18.89 -9.80
N ASP A 30 -9.47 -18.02 -8.88
CA ASP A 30 -10.49 -16.98 -9.05
C ASP A 30 -9.95 -15.64 -8.53
N ILE A 31 -10.07 -14.60 -9.35
CA ILE A 31 -9.50 -13.27 -9.10
C ILE A 31 -10.59 -12.40 -8.48
N ASP A 32 -10.48 -12.13 -7.19
CA ASP A 32 -11.29 -11.09 -6.56
C ASP A 32 -10.68 -9.71 -6.87
N VAL A 33 -11.07 -9.16 -8.02
CA VAL A 33 -10.60 -7.87 -8.55
C VAL A 33 -10.70 -6.75 -7.51
N ARG A 34 -11.71 -6.80 -6.63
CA ARG A 34 -11.86 -5.83 -5.54
C ARG A 34 -10.71 -5.92 -4.54
N ASN A 35 -10.33 -7.12 -4.13
CA ASN A 35 -9.19 -7.29 -3.21
C ASN A 35 -7.88 -6.84 -3.87
N SER A 36 -7.70 -7.11 -5.17
CA SER A 36 -6.52 -6.67 -5.90
C SER A 36 -6.43 -5.14 -5.99
N ILE A 37 -7.54 -4.45 -6.31
CA ILE A 37 -7.59 -2.98 -6.33
C ILE A 37 -7.32 -2.41 -4.95
N VAL A 38 -7.96 -2.94 -3.90
CA VAL A 38 -7.74 -2.44 -2.53
C VAL A 38 -6.29 -2.65 -2.10
N MET A 39 -5.67 -3.77 -2.46
CA MET A 39 -4.27 -4.01 -2.13
C MET A 39 -3.33 -3.08 -2.90
N PHE A 40 -3.57 -2.85 -4.19
CA PHE A 40 -2.84 -1.85 -4.97
C PHE A 40 -2.94 -0.47 -4.34
N SER A 41 -4.17 -0.02 -4.02
CA SER A 41 -4.42 1.27 -3.37
C SER A 41 -3.73 1.38 -2.02
N ALA A 42 -3.72 0.31 -1.22
CA ALA A 42 -3.07 0.31 0.08
C ALA A 42 -1.54 0.41 -0.04
N VAL A 43 -0.92 -0.31 -0.97
CA VAL A 43 0.54 -0.17 -1.21
C VAL A 43 0.89 1.21 -1.74
N TYR A 44 0.10 1.73 -2.67
CA TYR A 44 0.30 3.09 -3.18
C TYR A 44 0.16 4.15 -2.06
N ALA A 45 -0.81 3.96 -1.16
CA ALA A 45 -1.00 4.83 -0.01
C ALA A 45 0.19 4.78 0.97
N VAL A 46 0.84 3.62 1.17
CA VAL A 46 2.11 3.55 1.94
C VAL A 46 3.17 4.44 1.31
N PHE A 47 3.33 4.37 -0.01
CA PHE A 47 4.29 5.19 -0.73
C PHE A 47 3.98 6.70 -0.62
N GLN A 48 2.71 7.09 -0.77
CA GLN A 48 2.28 8.48 -0.59
C GLN A 48 2.50 8.97 0.84
N GLY A 49 2.24 8.11 1.83
CA GLY A 49 2.54 8.41 3.23
C GLY A 49 4.04 8.63 3.47
N TYR A 50 4.92 7.88 2.82
CA TYR A 50 6.37 8.11 2.86
C TYR A 50 6.74 9.48 2.27
N GLN A 51 6.19 9.85 1.10
CA GLN A 51 6.45 11.17 0.49
C GLN A 51 5.99 12.32 1.38
N LEU A 52 4.86 12.18 2.09
CA LEU A 52 4.41 13.17 3.07
C LEU A 52 5.44 13.32 4.20
N ILE A 53 5.96 12.21 4.73
CA ILE A 53 7.02 12.27 5.77
C ILE A 53 8.28 12.93 5.23
N GLU A 54 8.73 12.56 4.04
CA GLU A 54 9.90 13.16 3.39
C GLU A 54 9.71 14.67 3.17
N THR A 55 8.52 15.08 2.72
CA THR A 55 8.16 16.49 2.53
C THR A 55 8.16 17.24 3.87
N ALA A 56 7.69 16.63 4.95
CA ALA A 56 7.73 17.24 6.28
C ALA A 56 9.17 17.43 6.82
N VAL A 57 10.11 16.55 6.43
CA VAL A 57 11.51 16.60 6.87
C VAL A 57 12.34 17.54 6.00
N MET A 58 12.27 17.40 4.68
CA MET A 58 13.16 18.05 3.72
C MET A 58 12.51 19.22 2.98
N GLY A 59 11.20 19.42 3.11
CA GLY A 59 10.48 20.48 2.39
C GLY A 59 10.88 21.88 2.86
N ASN A 60 10.97 22.80 1.89
CA ASN A 60 11.23 24.20 2.15
C ASN A 60 9.99 24.84 2.80
N PRO A 61 10.11 25.47 3.98
CA PRO A 61 9.00 26.11 4.67
C PRO A 61 8.56 27.46 4.08
N ASP A 62 9.20 27.98 3.03
CA ASP A 62 8.89 29.29 2.45
C ASP A 62 7.38 29.37 2.09
N ASN A 63 6.64 30.19 2.85
CA ASN A 63 5.18 30.40 2.81
C ASN A 63 4.28 29.37 3.53
N LEU A 64 4.82 28.51 4.39
CA LEU A 64 4.02 27.55 5.16
C LEU A 64 3.94 27.92 6.66
N PRO A 65 2.78 27.72 7.32
CA PRO A 65 2.61 28.01 8.76
C PRO A 65 3.54 27.15 9.63
N GLU A 66 4.13 27.64 10.72
CA GLU A 66 5.14 26.91 11.54
C GLU A 66 4.80 25.45 11.86
N THR A 67 3.52 25.12 12.03
CA THR A 67 3.02 23.77 12.35
C THR A 67 2.85 22.84 11.15
N TRP A 68 3.09 23.29 9.91
CA TRP A 68 2.84 22.52 8.68
C TRP A 68 3.56 21.17 8.67
N ARG A 69 4.80 21.13 9.17
CA ARG A 69 5.61 19.90 9.26
C ARG A 69 4.94 18.85 10.14
N ILE A 70 4.33 19.27 11.24
CA ILE A 70 3.64 18.37 12.16
C ILE A 70 2.40 17.78 11.47
N TYR A 71 1.60 18.60 10.81
CA TYR A 71 0.41 18.12 10.11
C TYR A 71 0.74 17.16 8.97
N VAL A 72 1.70 17.53 8.12
CA VAL A 72 2.11 16.73 6.96
C VAL A 72 2.76 15.42 7.42
N GLY A 73 3.68 15.49 8.39
CA GLY A 73 4.35 14.30 8.94
C GLY A 73 3.39 13.35 9.65
N LEU A 74 2.48 13.87 10.47
CA LEU A 74 1.46 13.07 11.16
C LEU A 74 0.50 12.41 10.17
N THR A 75 0.08 13.14 9.14
CA THR A 75 -0.78 12.60 8.07
C THR A 75 -0.08 11.46 7.35
N GLY A 76 1.19 11.62 6.99
CA GLY A 76 1.99 10.56 6.38
C GLY A 76 2.05 9.30 7.25
N LEU A 77 2.27 9.46 8.55
CA LEU A 77 2.34 8.35 9.51
C LEU A 77 1.00 7.62 9.66
N ILE A 78 -0.12 8.35 9.75
CA ILE A 78 -1.47 7.79 9.81
C ILE A 78 -1.80 7.01 8.53
N VAL A 79 -1.51 7.59 7.36
CA VAL A 79 -1.76 6.95 6.07
C VAL A 79 -0.99 5.63 5.95
N ILE A 80 0.29 5.59 6.33
CA ILE A 80 1.08 4.35 6.36
C ILE A 80 0.45 3.34 7.32
N GLY A 81 0.14 3.74 8.55
CA GLY A 81 -0.41 2.85 9.57
C GLY A 81 -1.72 2.18 9.14
N LEU A 82 -2.67 2.96 8.63
CA LEU A 82 -3.95 2.45 8.12
C LEU A 82 -3.75 1.54 6.91
N SER A 83 -2.85 1.91 6.00
CA SER A 83 -2.57 1.12 4.80
C SER A 83 -1.97 -0.25 5.13
N LEU A 84 -1.00 -0.28 6.06
CA LEU A 84 -0.42 -1.54 6.56
C LEU A 84 -1.49 -2.41 7.24
N GLN A 85 -2.38 -1.81 8.02
CA GLN A 85 -3.49 -2.53 8.65
C GLN A 85 -4.40 -3.19 7.60
N TYR A 86 -4.73 -2.47 6.53
CA TYR A 86 -5.53 -3.02 5.42
C TYR A 86 -4.81 -4.14 4.68
N ILE A 87 -3.52 -3.97 4.38
CA ILE A 87 -2.70 -5.01 3.74
C ILE A 87 -2.73 -6.29 4.58
N LEU A 88 -2.42 -6.20 5.88
CA LEU A 88 -2.42 -7.34 6.79
C LEU A 88 -3.80 -8.03 6.84
N LYS A 89 -4.88 -7.25 6.92
CA LYS A 89 -6.24 -7.79 6.97
C LYS A 89 -6.61 -8.58 5.70
N ILE A 90 -6.22 -8.08 4.52
CA ILE A 90 -6.47 -8.79 3.26
C ILE A 90 -5.60 -10.04 3.17
N PHE A 91 -4.33 -9.95 3.54
CA PHE A 91 -3.43 -11.12 3.57
C PHE A 91 -3.96 -12.23 4.49
N SER A 92 -4.39 -11.89 5.72
CA SER A 92 -5.01 -12.85 6.64
C SER A 92 -6.26 -13.48 6.04
N LYS A 93 -7.14 -12.67 5.44
CA LYS A 93 -8.38 -13.17 4.81
C LYS A 93 -8.12 -14.10 3.62
N VAL A 94 -7.11 -13.80 2.80
CA VAL A 94 -6.69 -14.65 1.69
C VAL A 94 -6.15 -15.98 2.20
N MET A 95 -5.31 -15.93 3.23
CA MET A 95 -4.70 -17.12 3.85
C MET A 95 -5.73 -18.03 4.55
N GLU A 96 -6.69 -17.45 5.29
CA GLU A 96 -7.76 -18.21 5.94
C GLU A 96 -8.70 -18.90 4.95
N ARG A 97 -9.01 -18.25 3.82
CA ARG A 97 -9.82 -18.87 2.75
C ARG A 97 -9.10 -20.08 2.14
N SER A 98 -7.83 -19.93 1.78
CA SER A 98 -7.04 -21.02 1.22
C SER A 98 -6.96 -22.22 2.18
N ALA A 99 -6.79 -21.99 3.48
CA ALA A 99 -6.75 -23.07 4.48
C ALA A 99 -8.10 -23.80 4.65
N LYS A 100 -9.23 -23.14 4.38
CA LYS A 100 -10.57 -23.76 4.43
C LYS A 100 -10.87 -24.57 3.17
N GLU A 101 -10.50 -24.09 2.00
CA GLU A 101 -10.67 -24.80 0.72
C GLU A 101 -9.82 -26.08 0.69
N GLU A 102 -8.59 -26.05 1.21
CA GLU A 102 -7.71 -27.22 1.29
C GLU A 102 -8.25 -28.33 2.24
N LYS A 103 -9.02 -27.96 3.26
CA LYS A 103 -9.69 -28.90 4.18
C LYS A 103 -10.97 -29.53 3.62
N GLN A 104 -11.59 -28.95 2.60
CA GLN A 104 -12.80 -29.51 1.95
C GLN A 104 -12.48 -30.46 0.80
N ILE A 105 -11.24 -30.44 0.29
CA ILE A 105 -10.77 -31.29 -0.81
C ILE A 105 -10.14 -32.61 -0.30
N LYS A 106 -9.87 -32.71 1.01
CA LYS A 106 -9.43 -33.93 1.71
C LYS A 106 -10.59 -34.61 2.41
#